data_AF-A0A238ZLW7-F1
#
_entry.id   AF-A0A238ZLW7-F1
#
_cell.length_a   1.000
_cell.length_b   1.000
_cell.length_c   1.000
_cell.angle_alpha   90.00
_cell.angle_beta   90.00
_cell.angle_gamma   90.00
#
_symmetry.space_group_name_H-M   'P 1'
#
loop_
_entity.id
_entity.type
_entity.pdbx_description
1 polymer ?
#
loop_
_entity_poly.entity_id
_entity_poly.type
_entity_poly.pdbx_seq_one_letter_code
_entity_poly.pdbx_strand_id
1 'polypeptide(L)' 'MQAAHLHRQSTIPGAAAGALRAVEYLLFRGAEETARRNAWSAVLEDRKRAKDRRDAQHVMDALVSSRASHGDVL' A
#
# COMPACT_ATOMS: atom_id res chain seq x y z
N MET A 1 -23.33 52.47 -22.98
CA MET A 1 -22.49 51.90 -21.92
C MET A 1 -22.18 50.46 -22.27
N GLN A 2 -21.14 50.21 -23.08
CA GLN A 2 -20.76 48.86 -23.49
C GLN A 2 -19.53 48.43 -22.68
N ALA A 3 -19.77 47.64 -21.63
CA ALA A 3 -18.70 47.09 -20.82
C ALA A 3 -17.99 45.99 -21.63
N ALA A 4 -16.82 46.32 -22.18
CA ALA A 4 -15.90 45.36 -22.75
C ALA A 4 -15.40 44.46 -21.61
N HIS A 5 -16.07 43.34 -21.39
CA HIS A 5 -15.58 42.27 -20.53
C HIS A 5 -14.39 41.63 -21.24
N LEU A 6 -13.22 42.19 -20.99
CA LEU A 6 -11.93 41.59 -21.33
C LEU A 6 -11.85 40.25 -20.61
N HIS A 7 -12.19 39.17 -21.31
CA HIS A 7 -11.92 37.81 -20.90
C HIS A 7 -10.41 37.64 -20.88
N ARG A 8 -9.78 37.97 -19.75
CA ARG A 8 -8.34 37.79 -19.53
C ARG A 8 -8.05 36.30 -19.52
N GLN A 9 -7.72 35.74 -20.68
CA GLN A 9 -7.15 34.41 -20.79
C GLN A 9 -5.76 34.46 -20.15
N SER A 10 -5.65 33.92 -18.93
CA SER A 10 -4.37 33.71 -18.28
C SER A 10 -3.62 32.60 -19.04
N THR A 11 -2.88 32.97 -20.08
CA THR A 11 -1.98 32.04 -20.76
C THR A 11 -0.76 31.84 -19.88
N ILE A 12 -0.68 30.68 -19.23
CA ILE A 12 0.56 30.27 -18.55
C ILE A 12 1.64 30.14 -19.63
N PRO A 13 2.78 30.82 -19.50
CA PRO A 13 3.88 30.67 -20.45
C PRO A 13 4.26 29.20 -20.61
N GLY A 14 4.50 28.73 -21.84
CA GLY A 14 4.71 27.31 -22.13
C GLY A 14 5.80 26.64 -21.27
N ALA A 15 6.84 27.38 -20.89
CA ALA A 15 7.88 26.89 -19.98
C ALA A 15 7.35 26.57 -18.57
N ALA A 16 6.48 27.41 -18.01
CA ALA A 16 5.87 27.18 -16.70
C ALA A 16 4.87 26.01 -16.75
N ALA A 17 4.10 25.87 -17.83
CA ALA A 17 3.23 24.71 -18.04
C ALA A 17 4.04 23.40 -18.17
N GLY A 18 5.19 23.44 -18.85
CA GLY A 18 6.12 22.30 -18.94
C GLY A 18 6.74 21.92 -17.59
N ALA A 19 7.12 22.91 -16.78
CA ALA A 19 7.64 22.68 -15.43
C ALA A 19 6.59 22.01 -14.53
N LEU A 20 5.34 22.47 -14.57
CA LEU A 20 4.25 21.87 -13.81
C LEU A 20 3.97 20.42 -14.25
N ARG A 21 3.96 20.15 -15.56
CA ARG A 21 3.84 18.78 -16.11
C ARG A 21 4.98 17.86 -15.66
N ALA A 22 6.21 18.37 -15.61
CA ALA A 22 7.36 17.58 -15.18
C ALA A 22 7.30 17.25 -13.69
N VAL A 23 6.89 18.21 -12.86
CA VAL A 23 6.66 18.01 -11.42
C VAL A 23 5.51 17.03 -11.21
N GLU A 24 4.40 17.18 -11.93
CA GLU A 24 3.26 16.27 -11.91
C GLU A 24 3.69 14.83 -12.21
N TYR A 25 4.46 14.64 -13.29
CA TYR A 25 4.98 13.33 -13.66
C TYR A 25 5.91 12.75 -12.61
N LEU A 26 6.80 13.56 -12.03
CA LEU A 26 7.73 13.13 -10.99
C LEU A 26 6.98 12.69 -9.71
N LEU A 27 6.01 13.50 -9.26
CA LEU A 27 5.21 13.22 -8.08
C LEU A 27 4.35 11.97 -8.27
N PHE A 28 3.61 11.88 -9.37
CA PHE A 28 2.68 10.76 -9.58
C PHE A 28 3.40 9.46 -9.90
N ARG A 29 4.46 9.48 -10.71
CA ARG A 29 5.23 8.26 -11.00
C ARG A 29 5.97 7.76 -9.77
N GLY A 30 6.52 8.66 -8.96
CA GLY A 30 7.17 8.32 -7.69
C GLY A 30 6.19 7.74 -6.66
N ALA A 31 5.00 8.32 -6.55
CA ALA A 31 3.95 7.84 -5.66
C ALA A 31 3.43 6.45 -6.09
N GLU A 32 3.25 6.21 -7.39
CA GLU A 32 2.79 4.92 -7.91
C GLU A 32 3.82 3.79 -7.66
N GLU A 33 5.10 4.06 -7.93
CA GLU A 33 6.17 3.09 -7.67
C GLU A 33 6.30 2.78 -6.17
N THR A 34 6.15 3.80 -5.31
CA THR A 34 6.12 3.61 -3.86
C THR A 34 4.90 2.77 -3.43
N ALA A 35 3.72 3.04 -3.99
CA ALA A 35 2.52 2.26 -3.73
C ALA A 35 2.68 0.80 -4.15
N ARG A 36 3.30 0.52 -5.30
CA ARG A 36 3.61 -0.83 -5.77
C ARG A 36 4.54 -1.57 -4.81
N ARG A 37 5.62 -0.92 -4.35
CA ARG A 37 6.56 -1.48 -3.38
C ARG A 37 5.89 -1.77 -2.04
N ASN A 38 5.05 -0.84 -1.57
CA ASN A 38 4.30 -1.00 -0.33
C ASN A 38 3.31 -2.16 -0.44
N ALA A 39 2.57 -2.25 -1.54
CA ALA A 39 1.63 -3.34 -1.79
C ALA A 39 2.34 -4.70 -1.82
N TRP A 40 3.48 -4.80 -2.50
CA TRP A 40 4.26 -6.03 -2.52
C TRP A 40 4.79 -6.41 -1.13
N SER A 41 5.29 -5.45 -0.37
CA SER A 41 5.77 -5.67 0.99
C SER A 41 4.64 -6.16 1.91
N ALA A 42 3.45 -5.56 1.80
CA ALA A 42 2.27 -5.99 2.55
C ALA A 42 1.86 -7.44 2.22
N VAL A 43 1.92 -7.83 0.94
CA VAL A 43 1.63 -9.21 0.51
C VAL A 43 2.66 -10.21 1.08
N LEU A 44 3.94 -9.86 1.07
CA LEU A 44 4.99 -10.73 1.65
C LEU A 44 4.79 -10.89 3.17
N GLU A 45 4.47 -9.79 3.85
CA GLU A 45 4.22 -9.80 5.28
C GLU A 45 2.95 -10.59 5.64
N ASP A 46 1.88 -10.48 4.86
CA ASP A 46 0.66 -11.25 5.07
C ASP A 46 0.90 -12.76 4.86
N ARG A 47 1.69 -13.14 3.85
CA ARG A 47 2.10 -14.54 3.67
C ARG A 47 2.89 -15.06 4.86
N LYS A 48 3.80 -14.26 5.40
CA LYS A 48 4.55 -14.60 6.62
C LYS A 48 3.59 -14.78 7.80
N ARG A 49 2.70 -13.81 8.05
CA ARG A 49 1.67 -13.90 9.11
C ARG A 49 0.76 -15.12 8.96
N ALA A 50 0.40 -15.48 7.74
CA ALA A 50 -0.42 -16.66 7.48
C ALA A 50 0.32 -17.97 7.82
N LYS A 51 1.62 -18.04 7.53
CA LYS A 51 2.47 -19.17 7.94
C LYS A 51 2.63 -19.22 9.45
N ASP A 52 2.96 -18.10 10.08
CA ASP A 52 3.17 -18.01 11.52
C ASP A 52 1.91 -18.45 12.30
N ARG A 53 0.71 -18.08 11.81
CA ARG A 53 -0.57 -18.56 12.37
C ARG A 53 -0.75 -20.08 12.26
N ARG A 54 -0.40 -20.69 11.11
CA ARG A 54 -0.49 -22.14 10.93
C ARG A 54 0.50 -22.88 11.84
N ASP A 55 1.73 -22.40 11.92
CA ASP A 55 2.77 -22.99 12.76
C ASP A 55 2.35 -22.92 14.24
N ALA A 56 1.82 -21.77 14.68
CA ALA A 56 1.26 -21.62 16.02
C ALA A 56 0.12 -22.61 16.28
N GLN A 57 -0.81 -22.78 15.33
CA GLN A 57 -1.89 -23.77 15.47
C GLN A 57 -1.35 -25.19 15.63
N HIS A 58 -0.36 -25.59 14.81
CA HIS A 58 0.25 -26.91 14.93
C HIS A 58 0.88 -27.16 16.31
N VAL A 59 1.57 -26.14 16.86
CA VAL A 59 2.12 -26.24 18.22
C VAL A 59 1.00 -26.38 19.26
N MET A 60 -0.07 -25.59 19.14
CA MET A 60 -1.20 -25.68 20.07
C MET A 60 -1.89 -27.06 20.00
N ASP A 61 -2.12 -27.60 18.81
CA ASP A 61 -2.72 -28.92 18.61
C ASP A 61 -1.84 -30.04 19.19
N ALA A 62 -0.50 -29.92 19.04
CA ALA A 62 0.45 -30.85 19.63
C ALA A 62 0.41 -30.81 21.16
N LEU A 63 0.34 -29.61 21.76
CA LEU A 63 0.23 -29.44 23.21
C LEU A 63 -1.09 -29.98 23.76
N VAL A 64 -2.20 -29.77 23.04
CA VAL A 64 -3.52 -30.30 23.41
C VAL A 64 -3.51 -31.83 23.34
N SER A 65 -3.01 -32.39 22.24
CA SER A 65 -2.90 -33.85 22.05
C SER A 65 -2.00 -34.49 23.11
N SER A 66 -0.87 -33.86 23.43
CA SER A 66 0.04 -34.34 24.48
C SER A 66 -0.58 -34.29 25.88
N ARG A 67 -1.45 -33.32 26.17
CA ARG A 67 -2.16 -33.26 27.45
C ARG A 67 -3.24 -34.33 27.55
N ALA A 68 -3.95 -34.60 26.46
CA ALA A 68 -4.94 -35.67 26.42
C ALA A 68 -4.30 -37.05 26.68
N SER A 69 -3.18 -37.35 26.00
CA SER A 69 -2.47 -38.61 26.19
C SER A 69 -1.83 -38.77 27.58
N HIS A 70 -1.49 -37.68 28.27
CA HIS A 70 -1.03 -37.73 29.67
C HIS A 70 -2.18 -37.89 30.67
N GLY A 71 -3.37 -37.40 30.35
CA GLY A 71 -4.57 -37.50 31.20
C GLY A 71 -5.20 -38.89 31.20
N ASP A 72 -5.02 -39.67 30.12
CA ASP A 72 -5.53 -41.05 30.00
C ASP A 72 -4.71 -42.10 30.78
N VAL A 73 -3.64 -41.69 31.49
CA VAL A 73 -2.73 -42.59 32.25
C VAL A 73 -3.00 -42.58 33.77
N LEU A 74 -4.06 -41.90 34.23
CA LEU A 74 -4.50 -41.87 35.64
C LEU A 74 -5.93 -42.42 35.78
#